data_AF-A0A3C0G3Q8-F1
#
_entry.id   AF-A0A3C0G3Q8-F1
#
_cell.length_a   1.000
_cell.length_b   1.000
_cell.length_c   1.000
_cell.angle_alpha   90.00
_cell.angle_beta   90.00
_cell.angle_gamma   90.00
#
_symmetry.space_group_name_H-M   'P 1'
#
loop_
_entity.id
_entity.type
_entity.pdbx_description
1 polymer ?
#
loop_
_entity_poly.entity_id
_entity_poly.type
_entity_poly.pdbx_seq_one_letter_code
_entity_poly.pdbx_strand_id
1 'polypeptide(L)'
;WEANHIWIIILIVILWIAFPHYYNILVLALHIPLTLVLLGITLRGVAFVFRYYDAYKDSSQILYDWMFKTSSLVTPIFLGLTMGGVVSGDIINPSQMENHSFLEVYIHSWFNIFSILTGFFYAALCAFLASIFLIGEVDDTSKSIYMRKASIATIVVVSLGFITLAYGYLSGIAFVVDFISNIWSISAILISGILLFPLWNSIKSGRRIISRALAGIQIFFILFAATITHFPNILFTTTGSISIYEQPVHDSVMNVLGISLLVGGVLIIPGLFHLLKLFKLIKLLER
;
A
#
# COMPACT_ATOMS: atom_id res chain seq x y z
N TRP A 1 -7.06 -12.86 6.51
CA TRP A 1 -7.81 -11.70 6.00
C TRP A 1 -8.18 -10.78 7.15
N GLU A 2 -8.89 -11.29 8.17
CA GLU A 2 -9.34 -10.52 9.34
C GLU A 2 -8.20 -9.76 10.02
N ALA A 3 -7.09 -10.44 10.33
CA ALA A 3 -5.92 -9.81 10.95
C ALA A 3 -5.25 -8.72 10.09
N ASN A 4 -5.39 -8.75 8.76
CA ASN A 4 -4.69 -7.81 7.88
C ASN A 4 -5.38 -6.44 7.81
N HIS A 5 -6.71 -6.39 7.94
CA HIS A 5 -7.44 -5.11 7.90
C HIS A 5 -7.25 -4.26 9.16
N ILE A 6 -6.90 -4.91 10.28
CA ILE A 6 -6.58 -4.23 11.54
C ILE A 6 -5.46 -3.21 11.35
N TRP A 7 -4.44 -3.53 10.53
CA TRP A 7 -3.34 -2.60 10.25
C TRP A 7 -3.79 -1.30 9.59
N ILE A 8 -4.76 -1.37 8.67
CA ILE A 8 -5.32 -0.19 8.00
C ILE A 8 -6.10 0.65 9.02
N ILE A 9 -6.90 0.01 9.88
CA ILE A 9 -7.66 0.71 10.92
C ILE A 9 -6.72 1.41 11.90
N ILE A 10 -5.67 0.72 12.37
CA ILE A 10 -4.66 1.31 13.26
C ILE A 10 -4.01 2.52 12.59
N LEU A 11 -3.63 2.42 11.32
CA LEU A 11 -3.03 3.54 10.58
C LEU A 11 -3.97 4.75 10.53
N ILE A 12 -5.25 4.54 10.24
CA ILE A 12 -6.26 5.62 10.18
C ILE A 12 -6.46 6.25 11.55
N VAL A 13 -6.53 5.45 12.61
CA VAL A 13 -6.70 5.93 13.99
C VAL A 13 -5.48 6.72 14.46
N ILE A 14 -4.26 6.25 14.15
CA ILE A 14 -3.03 6.99 14.43
C ILE A 14 -3.04 8.33 13.70
N LEU A 15 -3.36 8.33 12.41
CA LEU A 15 -3.42 9.56 11.62
C LEU A 15 -4.43 10.56 12.21
N TRP A 16 -5.60 10.08 12.62
CA TRP A 16 -6.63 10.92 13.23
C TRP A 16 -6.22 11.49 14.61
N ILE A 17 -5.64 10.67 15.48
CA ILE A 17 -5.31 11.08 16.86
C ILE A 17 -4.01 11.89 16.91
N ALA A 18 -2.97 11.46 16.20
CA ALA A 18 -1.65 12.10 16.23
C ALA A 18 -1.57 13.33 15.32
N PHE A 19 -2.26 13.28 14.18
CA PHE A 19 -2.14 14.29 13.12
C PHE A 19 -3.53 14.71 12.58
N PRO A 20 -4.41 15.25 13.44
CA PRO A 20 -5.80 15.55 13.08
C PRO A 20 -5.93 16.56 11.93
N HIS A 21 -4.99 17.51 11.83
CA HIS A 21 -4.95 18.46 10.72
C HIS A 21 -4.76 17.75 9.36
N TYR A 22 -3.78 16.85 9.28
CA TYR A 22 -3.54 16.01 8.12
C TYR A 22 -4.72 15.14 7.79
N TYR A 23 -5.26 14.47 8.81
CA TYR A 23 -6.42 13.61 8.66
C TYR A 23 -7.59 14.37 8.02
N ASN A 24 -7.86 15.60 8.47
CA ASN A 24 -8.95 16.42 7.95
C ASN A 24 -8.76 16.75 6.45
N ILE A 25 -7.57 17.23 6.06
CA ILE A 25 -7.27 17.56 4.65
C ILE A 25 -7.45 16.32 3.76
N LEU A 26 -6.87 15.19 4.18
CA LEU A 26 -6.92 13.94 3.42
C LEU A 26 -8.34 13.42 3.29
N VAL A 27 -9.12 13.40 4.38
CA VAL A 27 -10.49 12.89 4.34
C VAL A 27 -11.38 13.78 3.50
N LEU A 28 -11.25 15.11 3.57
CA LEU A 28 -12.05 16.02 2.74
C LEU A 28 -11.74 15.86 1.25
N ALA A 29 -10.46 15.90 0.88
CA ALA A 29 -10.03 15.83 -0.52
C ALA A 29 -10.22 14.43 -1.13
N LEU A 30 -10.07 13.37 -0.34
CA LEU A 30 -10.01 11.98 -0.80
C LEU A 30 -11.19 11.12 -0.29
N HIS A 31 -12.30 11.73 0.15
CA HIS A 31 -13.44 10.97 0.67
C HIS A 31 -14.00 9.95 -0.35
N ILE A 32 -14.04 10.29 -1.65
CA ILE A 32 -14.55 9.40 -2.71
C ILE A 32 -13.68 8.13 -2.83
N PRO A 33 -12.37 8.22 -3.11
CA PRO A 33 -11.53 7.02 -3.21
C PRO A 33 -11.44 6.26 -1.89
N LEU A 34 -11.42 6.93 -0.72
CA LEU A 34 -11.44 6.27 0.59
C LEU A 34 -12.74 5.46 0.81
N THR A 35 -13.88 5.99 0.40
CA THR A 35 -15.17 5.27 0.47
C THR A 35 -15.16 4.03 -0.43
N LEU A 36 -14.56 4.13 -1.63
CA LEU A 36 -14.42 3.00 -2.55
C LEU A 36 -13.45 1.93 -2.02
N VAL A 37 -12.37 2.33 -1.33
CA VAL A 37 -11.50 1.40 -0.59
C VAL A 37 -12.28 0.67 0.49
N LEU A 38 -13.06 1.39 1.30
CA LEU A 38 -13.88 0.78 2.35
C LEU A 38 -14.89 -0.23 1.76
N LEU A 39 -15.56 0.14 0.67
CA LEU A 39 -16.49 -0.73 -0.05
C LEU A 39 -15.77 -1.98 -0.59
N GLY A 40 -14.57 -1.82 -1.17
CA GLY A 40 -13.77 -2.96 -1.63
C GLY A 40 -13.37 -3.90 -0.48
N ILE A 41 -12.98 -3.34 0.66
CA ILE A 41 -12.65 -4.10 1.87
C ILE A 41 -13.87 -4.89 2.38
N THR A 42 -15.04 -4.25 2.47
CA THR A 42 -16.27 -4.90 2.96
C THR A 42 -16.76 -5.97 1.99
N LEU A 43 -16.80 -5.69 0.68
CA LEU A 43 -17.15 -6.67 -0.35
C LEU A 43 -16.27 -7.92 -0.28
N ARG A 44 -14.97 -7.76 -0.01
CA ARG A 44 -14.05 -8.88 0.14
C ARG A 44 -14.41 -9.79 1.33
N GLY A 45 -14.84 -9.20 2.44
CA GLY A 45 -15.27 -9.93 3.64
C GLY A 45 -16.60 -10.64 3.43
N VAL A 46 -17.55 -9.92 2.85
CA VAL A 46 -18.87 -10.43 2.48
C VAL A 46 -18.75 -11.62 1.53
N ALA A 47 -17.91 -11.52 0.49
CA ALA A 47 -17.67 -12.61 -0.45
C ALA A 47 -17.08 -13.86 0.22
N PHE A 48 -16.16 -13.70 1.20
CA PHE A 48 -15.60 -14.83 1.95
C PHE A 48 -16.65 -15.54 2.81
N VAL A 49 -17.46 -14.77 3.53
CA VAL A 49 -18.50 -15.31 4.42
C VAL A 49 -19.58 -16.01 3.60
N PHE A 50 -20.14 -15.35 2.58
CA PHE A 50 -21.17 -15.97 1.75
C PHE A 50 -20.66 -17.20 1.03
N ARG A 51 -19.45 -17.17 0.46
CA ARG A 51 -18.86 -18.35 -0.18
C ARG A 51 -18.70 -19.53 0.79
N TYR A 52 -18.35 -19.28 2.05
CA TYR A 52 -18.16 -20.34 3.05
C TYR A 52 -19.47 -20.91 3.57
N TYR A 53 -20.47 -20.06 3.81
CA TYR A 53 -21.75 -20.44 4.42
C TYR A 53 -22.84 -20.79 3.40
N ASP A 54 -22.61 -20.62 2.09
CA ASP A 54 -23.57 -21.02 1.09
C ASP A 54 -23.70 -22.56 1.03
N ALA A 55 -24.84 -23.05 1.51
CA ALA A 55 -25.16 -24.47 1.58
C ALA A 55 -25.49 -25.08 0.20
N TYR A 56 -25.80 -24.25 -0.80
CA TYR A 56 -26.19 -24.72 -2.14
C TYR A 56 -25.12 -24.36 -3.17
N LYS A 57 -24.60 -25.35 -3.89
CA LYS A 57 -23.67 -25.14 -5.00
C LYS A 57 -24.44 -24.77 -6.28
N ASP A 58 -24.94 -23.54 -6.32
CA ASP A 58 -25.51 -22.94 -7.53
C ASP A 58 -24.52 -21.96 -8.19
N SER A 59 -24.93 -21.33 -9.28
CA SER A 59 -24.25 -20.26 -10.03
C SER A 59 -23.86 -19.04 -9.17
N SER A 60 -24.38 -18.91 -7.95
CA SER A 60 -24.00 -17.92 -6.93
C SER A 60 -22.50 -17.93 -6.59
N GLN A 61 -21.84 -19.09 -6.69
CA GLN A 61 -20.39 -19.21 -6.46
C GLN A 61 -19.57 -18.38 -7.47
N ILE A 62 -20.05 -18.29 -8.73
CA ILE A 62 -19.42 -17.48 -9.78
C ILE A 62 -19.52 -15.99 -9.42
N LEU A 63 -20.67 -15.57 -8.87
CA LEU A 63 -20.87 -14.19 -8.42
C LEU A 63 -19.92 -13.85 -7.26
N TYR A 64 -19.80 -14.73 -6.25
CA TYR A 64 -18.90 -14.50 -5.12
C TYR A 64 -17.43 -14.44 -5.54
N ASP A 65 -17.00 -15.34 -6.44
CA ASP A 65 -15.64 -15.33 -6.99
C ASP A 65 -15.37 -14.06 -7.81
N TRP A 66 -16.36 -13.59 -8.57
CA TRP A 66 -16.27 -12.32 -9.30
C TRP A 66 -16.17 -11.14 -8.34
N MET A 67 -17.04 -11.05 -7.32
CA MET A 67 -16.98 -10.02 -6.28
C MET A 67 -15.65 -10.01 -5.54
N PHE A 68 -15.12 -11.20 -5.22
CA PHE A 68 -13.82 -11.33 -4.56
C PHE A 68 -12.68 -10.85 -5.46
N LYS A 69 -12.69 -11.23 -6.74
CA LYS A 69 -11.67 -10.83 -7.72
C LYS A 69 -11.70 -9.32 -7.98
N THR A 70 -12.87 -8.74 -8.20
CA THR A 70 -13.01 -7.31 -8.49
C THR A 70 -12.63 -6.47 -7.27
N SER A 71 -13.16 -6.79 -6.09
CA SER A 71 -12.80 -6.08 -4.85
C SER A 71 -11.30 -6.16 -4.53
N SER A 72 -10.67 -7.32 -4.74
CA SER A 72 -9.23 -7.50 -4.50
C SER A 72 -8.34 -6.74 -5.47
N LEU A 73 -8.81 -6.42 -6.68
CA LEU A 73 -8.09 -5.60 -7.64
C LEU A 73 -8.37 -4.10 -7.44
N VAL A 74 -9.63 -3.75 -7.18
CA VAL A 74 -10.10 -2.37 -7.07
C VAL A 74 -9.57 -1.70 -5.81
N THR A 75 -9.51 -2.41 -4.68
CA THR A 75 -9.07 -1.83 -3.40
C THR A 75 -7.62 -1.30 -3.46
N PRO A 76 -6.61 -2.06 -3.93
CA PRO A 76 -5.26 -1.55 -4.07
C PRO A 76 -5.14 -0.40 -5.07
N ILE A 77 -5.93 -0.41 -6.16
CA ILE A 77 -5.91 0.69 -7.13
C ILE A 77 -6.35 1.98 -6.45
N PHE A 78 -7.48 1.98 -5.75
CA PHE A 78 -7.95 3.19 -5.06
C PHE A 78 -7.02 3.62 -3.92
N LEU A 79 -6.39 2.69 -3.20
CA LEU A 79 -5.34 3.03 -2.24
C LEU A 79 -4.15 3.74 -2.90
N GLY A 80 -3.71 3.24 -4.07
CA GLY A 80 -2.64 3.91 -4.83
C GLY A 80 -3.10 5.26 -5.42
N LEU A 81 -4.35 5.41 -5.85
CA LEU A 81 -4.92 6.71 -6.25
C LEU A 81 -4.92 7.70 -5.10
N THR A 82 -5.29 7.27 -3.88
CA THR A 82 -5.23 8.15 -2.70
C THR A 82 -3.81 8.61 -2.46
N MET A 83 -2.83 7.71 -2.46
CA MET A 83 -1.42 8.06 -2.27
C MET A 83 -0.92 8.99 -3.40
N GLY A 84 -1.29 8.70 -4.65
CA GLY A 84 -0.98 9.52 -5.80
C GLY A 84 -1.54 10.93 -5.69
N GLY A 85 -2.75 11.09 -5.16
CA GLY A 85 -3.34 12.40 -4.91
C GLY A 85 -2.64 13.17 -3.79
N VAL A 86 -2.20 12.49 -2.74
CA VAL A 86 -1.38 13.11 -1.66
C VAL A 86 -0.06 13.67 -2.18
N VAL A 87 0.54 12.99 -3.16
CA VAL A 87 1.86 13.33 -3.67
C VAL A 87 1.86 14.10 -4.99
N SER A 88 0.73 14.22 -5.68
CA SER A 88 0.65 14.98 -6.94
C SER A 88 0.77 16.48 -6.74
N GLY A 89 0.41 16.99 -5.56
CA GLY A 89 0.37 18.42 -5.26
C GLY A 89 -0.94 19.11 -5.65
N ASP A 90 -1.93 18.36 -6.14
CA ASP A 90 -3.21 18.90 -6.62
C ASP A 90 -4.28 19.01 -5.53
N ILE A 91 -3.93 18.75 -4.26
CA ILE A 91 -4.87 18.90 -3.15
C ILE A 91 -5.04 20.38 -2.84
N ILE A 92 -6.28 20.85 -2.96
CA ILE A 92 -6.67 22.21 -2.61
C ILE A 92 -6.87 22.30 -1.09
N ASN A 93 -6.32 23.35 -0.48
CA ASN A 93 -6.48 23.57 0.96
C ASN A 93 -7.94 23.88 1.32
N PRO A 94 -8.46 23.34 2.45
CA PRO A 94 -9.85 23.57 2.86
C PRO A 94 -10.25 25.04 2.99
N SER A 95 -9.30 25.92 3.32
CA SER A 95 -9.51 27.37 3.44
C SER A 95 -9.78 28.10 2.11
N GLN A 96 -9.47 27.48 0.97
CA GLN A 96 -9.63 28.08 -0.36
C GLN A 96 -10.77 27.45 -1.16
N MET A 97 -11.45 26.45 -0.60
CA MET A 97 -12.50 25.69 -1.29
C MET A 97 -13.62 26.56 -1.85
N GLU A 98 -13.95 27.68 -1.22
CA GLU A 98 -15.05 28.57 -1.62
C GLU A 98 -14.85 29.17 -3.03
N ASN A 99 -13.61 29.25 -3.52
CA ASN A 99 -13.28 29.81 -4.82
C ASN A 99 -13.14 28.76 -5.94
N HIS A 100 -13.32 27.48 -5.62
CA HIS A 100 -13.07 26.38 -6.54
C HIS A 100 -14.34 25.57 -6.85
N SER A 101 -14.39 25.00 -8.05
CA SER A 101 -15.50 24.15 -8.45
C SER A 101 -15.48 22.79 -7.74
N PHE A 102 -16.64 22.13 -7.61
CA PHE A 102 -16.73 20.79 -7.02
C PHE A 102 -15.78 19.77 -7.66
N LEU A 103 -15.62 19.84 -9.00
CA LEU A 103 -14.74 18.93 -9.73
C LEU A 103 -13.26 19.15 -9.40
N GLU A 104 -12.84 20.40 -9.24
CA GLU A 104 -11.46 20.75 -8.87
C GLU A 104 -11.12 20.29 -7.46
N VAL A 105 -12.03 20.52 -6.51
CA VAL A 105 -11.80 20.20 -5.09
C VAL A 105 -11.84 18.71 -4.81
N TYR A 106 -12.80 17.98 -5.40
CA TYR A 106 -13.10 16.62 -4.97
C TYR A 106 -12.78 15.53 -5.97
N ILE A 107 -12.49 15.85 -7.24
CA ILE A 107 -12.20 14.84 -8.27
C ILE A 107 -10.77 15.00 -8.81
N HIS A 108 -10.36 16.22 -9.17
CA HIS A 108 -9.06 16.43 -9.81
C HIS A 108 -7.88 16.04 -8.92
N SER A 109 -8.01 16.20 -7.59
CA SER A 109 -6.95 15.86 -6.63
C SER A 109 -6.54 14.39 -6.63
N TRP A 110 -7.40 13.46 -7.06
CA TRP A 110 -7.06 12.01 -7.11
C TRP A 110 -7.30 11.38 -8.48
N PHE A 111 -8.08 12.02 -9.36
CA PHE A 111 -8.36 11.55 -10.71
C PHE A 111 -7.48 12.26 -11.76
N ASN A 112 -6.18 12.27 -11.50
CA ASN A 112 -5.17 12.72 -12.46
C ASN A 112 -4.34 11.52 -12.96
N ILE A 113 -3.66 11.70 -14.09
CA ILE A 113 -2.91 10.61 -14.74
C ILE A 113 -1.78 10.06 -13.86
N PHE A 114 -1.13 10.91 -13.05
CA PHE A 114 -0.11 10.46 -12.10
C PHE A 114 -0.69 9.59 -10.99
N SER A 115 -1.85 9.98 -10.45
CA SER A 115 -2.57 9.20 -9.43
C SER A 115 -3.06 7.87 -9.99
N ILE A 116 -3.52 7.84 -11.24
CA ILE A 116 -3.91 6.61 -11.94
C ILE A 116 -2.71 5.67 -12.10
N LEU A 117 -1.56 6.20 -12.55
CA LEU A 117 -0.30 5.42 -12.65
C LEU A 117 0.13 4.87 -11.29
N THR A 118 0.05 5.69 -10.24
CA THR A 118 0.36 5.28 -8.86
C THR A 118 -0.61 4.20 -8.36
N GLY A 119 -1.89 4.28 -8.72
CA GLY A 119 -2.90 3.22 -8.50
C GLY A 119 -2.51 1.88 -9.10
N PHE A 120 -2.18 1.87 -10.39
CA PHE A 120 -1.75 0.64 -11.07
C PHE A 120 -0.42 0.11 -10.51
N PHE A 121 0.52 1.00 -10.17
CA PHE A 121 1.75 0.62 -9.50
C PHE A 121 1.49 -0.06 -8.15
N TYR A 122 0.59 0.47 -7.33
CA TYR A 122 0.23 -0.12 -6.04
C TYR A 122 -0.48 -1.48 -6.19
N ALA A 123 -1.35 -1.61 -7.18
CA ALA A 123 -1.96 -2.89 -7.51
C ALA A 123 -0.92 -3.92 -7.99
N ALA A 124 0.05 -3.50 -8.79
CA ALA A 124 1.16 -4.35 -9.23
C ALA A 124 2.08 -4.76 -8.07
N LEU A 125 2.36 -3.85 -7.11
CA LEU A 125 3.08 -4.17 -5.87
C LEU A 125 2.35 -5.25 -5.05
N CYS A 126 1.03 -5.10 -4.90
CA CYS A 126 0.20 -6.10 -4.22
C CYS A 126 0.24 -7.45 -4.94
N ALA A 127 0.12 -7.45 -6.28
CA ALA A 127 0.17 -8.66 -7.10
C ALA A 127 1.56 -9.34 -7.07
N PHE A 128 2.63 -8.54 -7.04
CA PHE A 128 4.00 -9.00 -6.88
C PHE A 128 4.21 -9.71 -5.54
N LEU A 129 3.83 -9.06 -4.43
CA LEU A 129 3.97 -9.63 -3.09
C LEU A 129 3.11 -10.89 -2.93
N ALA A 130 1.86 -10.86 -3.41
CA ALA A 130 0.98 -12.01 -3.38
C ALA A 130 1.53 -13.20 -4.18
N SER A 131 2.05 -12.95 -5.39
CA SER A 131 2.62 -14.00 -6.24
C SER A 131 3.85 -14.64 -5.61
N ILE A 132 4.74 -13.84 -5.00
CA ILE A 132 5.93 -14.35 -4.30
C ILE A 132 5.56 -15.15 -3.06
N PHE A 133 4.58 -14.67 -2.29
CA PHE A 133 4.10 -15.39 -1.12
C PHE A 133 3.61 -16.77 -1.55
N LEU A 134 2.73 -16.84 -2.54
CA LEU A 134 2.11 -18.08 -3.04
C LEU A 134 3.08 -19.14 -3.54
N ILE A 135 4.29 -18.78 -4.01
CA ILE A 135 5.34 -19.77 -4.37
C ILE A 135 5.62 -20.74 -3.21
N GLY A 136 5.45 -20.28 -1.97
CA GLY A 136 5.72 -21.09 -0.78
C GLY A 136 4.55 -21.93 -0.26
N GLU A 137 3.32 -21.70 -0.75
CA GLU A 137 2.10 -22.33 -0.26
C GLU A 137 1.53 -23.37 -1.21
N VAL A 138 1.99 -23.37 -2.47
CA VAL A 138 1.51 -24.29 -3.50
C VAL A 138 2.36 -25.54 -3.59
N ASP A 139 1.70 -26.63 -4.01
CA ASP A 139 2.34 -27.92 -4.27
C ASP A 139 3.35 -27.83 -5.42
N ASP A 140 4.33 -28.73 -5.41
CA ASP A 140 5.45 -28.71 -6.37
C ASP A 140 4.99 -28.83 -7.83
N THR A 141 3.85 -29.46 -8.10
CA THR A 141 3.26 -29.60 -9.44
C THR A 141 2.81 -28.27 -10.04
N SER A 142 2.28 -27.37 -9.21
CA SER A 142 1.74 -26.08 -9.64
C SER A 142 2.73 -24.93 -9.46
N LYS A 143 3.83 -25.16 -8.73
CA LYS A 143 4.82 -24.16 -8.35
C LYS A 143 5.41 -23.40 -9.53
N SER A 144 5.65 -24.07 -10.66
CA SER A 144 6.17 -23.46 -11.90
C SER A 144 5.27 -22.34 -12.45
N ILE A 145 3.95 -22.49 -12.35
CA ILE A 145 2.96 -21.50 -12.79
C ILE A 145 3.06 -20.24 -11.93
N TYR A 146 3.15 -20.41 -10.60
CA TYR A 146 3.26 -19.29 -9.66
C TYR A 146 4.61 -18.60 -9.74
N MET A 147 5.69 -19.34 -10.01
CA MET A 147 7.01 -18.75 -10.31
C MET A 147 6.94 -17.86 -11.56
N ARG A 148 6.30 -18.33 -12.64
CA ARG A 148 6.09 -17.53 -13.85
C ARG A 148 5.25 -16.28 -13.56
N LYS A 149 4.15 -16.41 -12.80
CA LYS A 149 3.31 -15.29 -12.38
C LYS A 149 4.09 -14.27 -11.55
N ALA A 150 4.92 -14.73 -10.61
CA ALA A 150 5.77 -13.86 -9.81
C ALA A 150 6.83 -13.12 -10.65
N SER A 151 7.47 -13.80 -11.61
CA SER A 151 8.38 -13.16 -12.56
C SER A 151 7.68 -12.10 -13.41
N ILE A 152 6.48 -12.39 -13.93
CA ILE A 152 5.67 -11.40 -14.67
C ILE A 152 5.31 -10.23 -13.77
N ALA A 153 4.82 -10.47 -12.56
CA ALA A 153 4.47 -9.42 -11.61
C ALA A 153 5.67 -8.55 -11.24
N THR A 154 6.88 -9.14 -11.14
CA THR A 154 8.13 -8.42 -10.91
C THR A 154 8.46 -7.49 -12.08
N ILE A 155 8.30 -7.95 -13.33
CA ILE A 155 8.49 -7.07 -14.50
C ILE A 155 7.47 -5.94 -14.48
N VAL A 156 6.18 -6.27 -14.29
CA VAL A 156 5.08 -5.30 -14.33
C VAL A 156 5.27 -4.22 -13.26
N VAL A 157 5.65 -4.57 -12.02
CA VAL A 157 5.84 -3.59 -10.95
C VAL A 157 7.04 -2.68 -11.21
N VAL A 158 8.14 -3.22 -11.75
CA VAL A 158 9.33 -2.43 -12.10
C VAL A 158 9.02 -1.49 -13.26
N SER A 159 8.34 -1.99 -14.30
CA SER A 159 7.93 -1.17 -15.45
C SER A 159 6.96 -0.05 -15.04
N LEU A 160 5.93 -0.36 -14.25
CA LEU A 160 4.98 0.65 -13.77
C LEU A 160 5.65 1.65 -12.82
N GLY A 161 6.54 1.20 -11.95
CA GLY A 161 7.33 2.10 -11.08
C GLY A 161 8.18 3.06 -11.89
N PHE A 162 8.89 2.56 -12.91
CA PHE A 162 9.68 3.40 -13.82
C PHE A 162 8.81 4.38 -14.60
N ILE A 163 7.68 3.93 -15.17
CA ILE A 163 6.75 4.80 -15.90
C ILE A 163 6.18 5.89 -14.99
N THR A 164 5.81 5.54 -13.76
CA THR A 164 5.25 6.50 -12.78
C THR A 164 6.28 7.56 -12.40
N LEU A 165 7.52 7.17 -12.13
CA LEU A 165 8.62 8.10 -11.83
C LEU A 165 9.00 8.96 -13.05
N ALA A 166 9.09 8.36 -14.24
CA ALA A 166 9.40 9.09 -15.47
C ALA A 166 8.32 10.13 -15.79
N TYR A 167 7.04 9.74 -15.68
CA TYR A 167 5.93 10.67 -15.87
C TYR A 167 5.98 11.80 -14.84
N GLY A 168 6.12 11.48 -13.55
CA GLY A 168 6.16 12.50 -12.50
C GLY A 168 7.33 13.48 -12.64
N TYR A 169 8.50 13.01 -13.10
CA TYR A 169 9.64 13.88 -13.39
C TYR A 169 9.37 14.80 -14.58
N LEU A 170 8.83 14.27 -15.68
CA LEU A 170 8.50 15.05 -16.88
C LEU A 170 7.40 16.08 -16.63
N SER A 171 6.44 15.74 -15.77
CA SER A 171 5.35 16.63 -15.35
C SER A 171 5.73 17.61 -14.26
N GLY A 172 6.98 17.56 -13.75
CA GLY A 172 7.46 18.48 -12.72
C GLY A 172 6.78 18.32 -11.36
N ILE A 173 6.30 17.12 -11.03
CA ILE A 173 5.66 16.85 -9.75
C ILE A 173 6.72 16.99 -8.65
N ALA A 174 6.51 17.96 -7.73
CA ALA A 174 7.47 18.31 -6.68
C ALA A 174 7.97 17.08 -5.91
N PHE A 175 7.06 16.19 -5.52
CA PHE A 175 7.41 14.93 -4.86
C PHE A 175 8.46 14.13 -5.64
N VAL A 176 8.26 13.93 -6.95
CA VAL A 176 9.13 13.09 -7.77
C VAL A 176 10.45 13.79 -8.08
N VAL A 177 10.43 15.11 -8.27
CA VAL A 177 11.65 15.90 -8.48
C VAL A 177 12.55 15.83 -7.24
N ASP A 178 12.00 16.10 -6.06
CA ASP A 178 12.74 16.00 -4.79
C ASP A 178 13.27 14.58 -4.56
N PHE A 179 12.46 13.58 -4.89
CA PHE A 179 12.82 12.17 -4.76
C PHE A 179 14.00 11.77 -5.66
N ILE A 180 14.04 12.28 -6.89
CA ILE A 180 15.15 12.02 -7.82
C ILE A 180 16.36 12.87 -7.47
N SER A 181 16.22 14.05 -6.88
CA SER A 181 17.35 14.87 -6.46
C SER A 181 18.03 14.38 -5.17
N ASN A 182 17.33 13.59 -4.35
CA ASN A 182 17.87 13.10 -3.09
C ASN A 182 18.82 11.89 -3.28
N ILE A 183 20.07 12.06 -2.82
CA ILE A 183 21.13 11.03 -2.90
C ILE A 183 20.75 9.72 -2.20
N TRP A 184 20.07 9.79 -1.05
CA TRP A 184 19.69 8.61 -0.27
C TRP A 184 18.62 7.80 -0.99
N SER A 185 17.68 8.49 -1.65
CA SER A 185 16.57 7.89 -2.37
C SER A 185 17.02 7.23 -3.65
N ILE A 186 17.89 7.91 -4.44
CA ILE A 186 18.56 7.27 -5.59
C ILE A 186 19.34 6.04 -5.13
N SER A 187 20.13 6.17 -4.05
CA SER A 187 20.94 5.05 -3.54
C SER A 187 20.06 3.85 -3.16
N ALA A 188 18.94 4.09 -2.47
CA ALA A 188 17.97 3.07 -2.11
C ALA A 188 17.35 2.39 -3.35
N ILE A 189 17.00 3.15 -4.39
CA ILE A 189 16.46 2.60 -5.65
C ILE A 189 17.52 1.81 -6.40
N LEU A 190 18.77 2.28 -6.45
CA LEU A 190 19.86 1.58 -7.11
C LEU A 190 20.15 0.25 -6.42
N ILE A 191 20.21 0.25 -5.08
CA ILE A 191 20.37 -0.96 -4.27
C ILE A 191 19.19 -1.91 -4.52
N SER A 192 17.96 -1.40 -4.50
CA SER A 192 16.76 -2.18 -4.86
C SER A 192 16.89 -2.77 -6.27
N GLY A 193 17.33 -2.01 -7.26
CA GLY A 193 17.57 -2.47 -8.63
C GLY A 193 18.59 -3.62 -8.68
N ILE A 194 19.70 -3.52 -7.94
CA ILE A 194 20.70 -4.58 -7.83
C ILE A 194 20.10 -5.84 -7.18
N LEU A 195 19.27 -5.68 -6.14
CA LEU A 195 18.60 -6.78 -5.44
C LEU A 195 17.54 -7.50 -6.29
N LEU A 196 17.10 -6.92 -7.41
CA LEU A 196 16.20 -7.63 -8.34
C LEU A 196 16.86 -8.86 -8.96
N PHE A 197 18.18 -8.86 -9.18
CA PHE A 197 18.88 -10.02 -9.74
C PHE A 197 18.86 -11.26 -8.82
N PRO A 198 19.29 -11.18 -7.54
CA PRO A 198 19.17 -12.31 -6.63
C PRO A 198 17.71 -12.68 -6.34
N LEU A 199 16.79 -11.71 -6.35
CA LEU A 199 15.35 -11.99 -6.23
C LEU A 199 14.85 -12.84 -7.39
N TRP A 200 15.17 -12.45 -8.62
CA TRP A 200 14.78 -13.16 -9.84
C TRP A 200 15.31 -14.60 -9.85
N ASN A 201 16.58 -14.77 -9.46
CA ASN A 201 17.17 -16.09 -9.32
C ASN A 201 16.49 -16.90 -8.20
N SER A 202 16.15 -16.28 -7.08
CA SER A 202 15.43 -16.95 -5.99
C SER A 202 14.02 -17.39 -6.40
N ILE A 203 13.32 -16.59 -7.21
CA ILE A 203 12.01 -16.94 -7.78
C ILE A 203 12.17 -18.15 -8.71
N LYS A 204 13.16 -18.14 -9.61
CA LYS A 204 13.45 -19.27 -10.52
C LYS A 204 13.91 -20.54 -9.81
N SER A 205 14.57 -20.43 -8.68
CA SER A 205 14.95 -21.58 -7.84
C SER A 205 13.82 -22.03 -6.90
N GLY A 206 12.68 -21.34 -6.86
CA GLY A 206 11.55 -21.70 -5.99
C GLY A 206 11.89 -21.68 -4.49
N ARG A 207 12.88 -20.88 -4.08
CA ARG A 207 13.35 -20.80 -2.68
C ARG A 207 12.44 -19.90 -1.86
N ARG A 208 11.59 -20.52 -1.03
CA ARG A 208 10.49 -19.87 -0.30
C ARG A 208 10.94 -18.72 0.61
N ILE A 209 11.90 -18.98 1.50
CA ILE A 209 12.32 -18.01 2.53
C ILE A 209 13.05 -16.82 1.90
N ILE A 210 14.01 -17.09 1.02
CA ILE A 210 14.84 -16.05 0.40
C ILE A 210 14.01 -15.13 -0.49
N SER A 211 13.08 -15.67 -1.28
CA SER A 211 12.24 -14.86 -2.16
C SER A 211 11.30 -13.93 -1.36
N ARG A 212 10.73 -14.41 -0.25
CA ARG A 212 9.93 -13.56 0.66
C ARG A 212 10.77 -12.48 1.34
N ALA A 213 11.95 -12.83 1.85
CA ALA A 213 12.84 -11.89 2.51
C ALA A 213 13.28 -10.79 1.54
N LEU A 214 13.71 -11.15 0.33
CA LEU A 214 14.10 -10.19 -0.70
C LEU A 214 12.92 -9.31 -1.14
N ALA A 215 11.73 -9.88 -1.33
CA ALA A 215 10.54 -9.08 -1.65
C ALA A 215 10.20 -8.07 -0.55
N GLY A 216 10.32 -8.47 0.73
CA GLY A 216 10.16 -7.57 1.87
C GLY A 216 11.21 -6.46 1.88
N ILE A 217 12.47 -6.79 1.58
CA ILE A 217 13.56 -5.81 1.45
C ILE A 217 13.27 -4.81 0.32
N GLN A 218 12.69 -5.24 -0.81
CA GLN A 218 12.32 -4.31 -1.90
C GLN A 218 11.24 -3.33 -1.46
N ILE A 219 10.20 -3.80 -0.79
CA ILE A 219 9.15 -2.92 -0.27
C ILE A 219 9.75 -1.96 0.76
N PHE A 220 10.63 -2.45 1.64
CA PHE A 220 11.34 -1.61 2.59
C PHE A 220 12.14 -0.49 1.89
N PHE A 221 12.93 -0.79 0.85
CA PHE A 221 13.68 0.24 0.13
C PHE A 221 12.77 1.23 -0.60
N ILE A 222 11.65 0.79 -1.18
CA ILE A 222 10.68 1.69 -1.83
C ILE A 222 10.08 2.65 -0.80
N LEU A 223 9.63 2.14 0.35
CA LEU A 223 9.08 2.96 1.43
C LEU A 223 10.14 3.87 2.04
N PHE A 224 11.34 3.34 2.30
CA PHE A 224 12.46 4.10 2.86
C PHE A 224 12.85 5.27 1.95
N ALA A 225 12.96 5.03 0.64
CA ALA A 225 13.28 6.09 -0.33
C ALA A 225 12.20 7.18 -0.35
N ALA A 226 10.91 6.82 -0.26
CA ALA A 226 9.84 7.81 -0.18
C ALA A 226 9.87 8.58 1.14
N THR A 227 10.05 7.90 2.28
CA THR A 227 10.02 8.55 3.60
C THR A 227 11.23 9.44 3.83
N ILE A 228 12.44 9.04 3.45
CA ILE A 228 13.66 9.83 3.74
C ILE A 228 13.70 11.13 2.94
N THR A 229 13.13 11.16 1.74
CA THR A 229 13.04 12.39 0.94
C THR A 229 12.07 13.39 1.55
N HIS A 230 10.90 12.91 1.97
CA HIS A 230 9.75 13.76 2.26
C HIS A 230 9.48 13.94 3.74
N PHE A 231 10.21 13.27 4.62
CA PHE A 231 10.12 13.58 6.04
C PHE A 231 10.82 14.92 6.32
N PRO A 232 10.15 15.90 6.95
CA PRO A 232 8.82 15.85 7.59
C PRO A 232 7.63 16.33 6.72
N ASN A 233 7.88 16.89 5.55
CA ASN A 233 6.87 17.44 4.63
C ASN A 233 6.27 16.39 3.67
N ILE A 234 5.30 15.61 4.17
CA ILE A 234 4.77 14.45 3.43
C ILE A 234 3.59 14.82 2.50
N LEU A 235 2.85 15.90 2.81
CA LEU A 235 1.63 16.27 2.09
C LEU A 235 1.90 17.50 1.21
N PHE A 236 1.67 17.35 -0.09
CA PHE A 236 1.85 18.41 -1.08
C PHE A 236 0.47 18.98 -1.45
N THR A 237 0.30 20.28 -1.26
CA THR A 237 -0.89 21.04 -1.66
C THR A 237 -0.54 22.03 -2.76
N THR A 238 -1.57 22.59 -3.41
CA THR A 238 -1.41 23.61 -4.45
C THR A 238 -0.69 24.87 -3.96
N THR A 239 -0.68 25.14 -2.65
CA THR A 239 -0.03 26.32 -2.06
C THR A 239 1.31 26.02 -1.38
N GLY A 240 1.77 24.76 -1.39
CA GLY A 240 3.03 24.35 -0.74
C GLY A 240 2.94 22.99 -0.06
N SER A 241 4.03 22.58 0.60
CA SER A 241 4.07 21.36 1.39
C SER A 241 3.75 21.65 2.86
N ILE A 242 2.94 20.78 3.45
CA ILE A 242 2.59 20.84 4.88
C ILE A 242 3.53 19.90 5.61
N SER A 243 4.00 20.31 6.81
CA SER A 243 4.87 19.51 7.68
C SER A 243 4.08 18.71 8.71
N ILE A 244 4.48 17.47 9.00
CA ILE A 244 3.74 16.61 9.93
C ILE A 244 3.73 17.17 11.37
N TYR A 245 4.63 18.11 11.65
CA TYR A 245 4.73 18.83 12.91
C TYR A 245 3.92 20.12 12.96
N GLU A 246 3.24 20.47 11.87
CA GLU A 246 2.39 21.65 11.78
C GLU A 246 1.09 21.40 12.54
N GLN A 247 0.76 22.30 13.47
CA GLN A 247 -0.36 22.15 14.42
C GLN A 247 -0.31 20.84 15.24
N PRO A 248 0.75 20.66 16.07
CA PRO A 248 0.90 19.46 16.87
C PRO A 248 -0.20 19.37 17.93
N VAL A 249 -0.62 18.14 18.21
CA VAL A 249 -1.54 17.85 19.32
C VAL A 249 -0.80 17.98 20.65
N HIS A 250 -1.55 18.22 21.74
CA HIS A 250 -0.99 18.20 23.09
C HIS A 250 -0.14 16.96 23.37
N ASP A 251 1.01 17.17 24.02
CA ASP A 251 1.97 16.12 24.37
C ASP A 251 1.34 14.96 25.15
N SER A 252 0.33 15.24 25.98
CA SER A 252 -0.41 14.21 26.71
C SER A 252 -1.07 13.21 25.76
N VAL A 253 -1.67 13.66 24.66
CA VAL A 253 -2.30 12.79 23.66
C VAL A 253 -1.24 11.96 22.94
N MET A 254 -0.11 12.58 22.55
CA MET A 254 1.00 11.87 21.90
C MET A 254 1.61 10.80 22.80
N ASN A 255 1.80 11.10 24.09
CA ASN A 255 2.33 10.16 25.07
C ASN A 255 1.36 8.99 25.31
N VAL A 256 0.06 9.26 25.47
CA VAL A 256 -0.95 8.21 25.64
C VAL A 256 -1.04 7.32 24.40
N LEU A 257 -0.99 7.91 23.20
CA LEU A 257 -0.96 7.16 21.95
C LEU A 257 0.29 6.28 21.86
N GLY A 258 1.47 6.83 22.15
CA GLY A 258 2.73 6.09 22.15
C GLY A 258 2.71 4.89 23.11
N ILE A 259 2.26 5.10 24.35
CA ILE A 259 2.11 4.03 25.34
C ILE A 259 1.10 2.98 24.85
N SER A 260 -0.05 3.41 24.31
CA SER A 260 -1.08 2.50 23.80
C SER A 260 -0.58 1.64 22.64
N LEU A 261 0.22 2.21 21.73
CA LEU A 261 0.85 1.47 20.63
C LEU A 261 1.91 0.49 21.12
N LEU A 262 2.70 0.86 22.14
CA LEU A 262 3.67 -0.06 22.74
C LEU A 262 2.96 -1.24 23.43
N VAL A 263 1.97 -0.97 24.28
CA VAL A 263 1.18 -2.01 24.96
C VAL A 263 0.43 -2.88 23.95
N GLY A 264 -0.23 -2.26 22.97
CA GLY A 264 -0.91 -2.96 21.88
C GLY A 264 0.05 -3.81 21.06
N GLY A 265 1.23 -3.29 20.72
CA GLY A 265 2.27 -4.04 20.01
C GLY A 265 2.75 -5.27 20.78
N VAL A 266 2.97 -5.14 22.10
CA VAL A 266 3.35 -6.25 22.98
C VAL A 266 2.27 -7.33 23.04
N LEU A 267 0.99 -6.99 22.88
CA LEU A 267 -0.10 -7.96 22.84
C LEU A 267 -0.29 -8.58 21.44
N ILE A 268 -0.27 -7.76 20.40
CA ILE A 268 -0.62 -8.15 19.03
C ILE A 268 0.51 -8.96 18.37
N ILE A 269 1.77 -8.53 18.51
CA ILE A 269 2.91 -9.14 17.81
C ILE A 269 3.12 -10.60 18.24
N PRO A 270 3.10 -10.96 19.54
CA PRO A 270 3.20 -12.36 19.95
C PRO A 270 2.01 -13.21 19.47
N GLY A 271 0.79 -12.65 19.48
CA GLY A 271 -0.40 -13.33 18.95
C GLY A 271 -0.27 -13.62 17.45
N LEU A 272 0.20 -12.65 16.67
CA LEU A 272 0.45 -12.82 15.23
C LEU A 272 1.56 -13.84 14.98
N PHE A 273 2.65 -13.79 15.76
CA PHE A 273 3.74 -14.77 15.65
C PHE A 273 3.25 -16.19 15.96
N HIS A 274 2.45 -16.35 17.01
CA HIS A 274 1.85 -17.63 17.38
C HIS A 274 0.95 -18.16 16.25
N LEU A 275 0.10 -17.31 15.68
CA LEU A 275 -0.75 -17.64 14.54
C LEU A 275 0.08 -18.13 13.34
N LEU A 276 1.10 -17.38 12.94
CA LEU A 276 1.97 -17.73 11.81
C LEU A 276 2.74 -19.04 12.06
N LYS A 277 3.15 -19.30 13.30
CA LYS A 277 3.77 -20.56 13.71
C LYS A 277 2.78 -21.73 13.60
N LEU A 278 1.56 -21.55 14.09
CA LEU A 278 0.50 -22.58 14.09
C LEU A 278 0.16 -23.03 12.67
N PHE A 279 0.10 -22.08 11.73
CA PHE A 279 -0.15 -22.35 10.31
C PHE A 279 1.10 -22.78 9.51
N LYS A 280 2.23 -23.06 10.19
CA LYS A 280 3.51 -23.47 9.56
C LYS A 280 4.02 -22.49 8.49
N LEU A 281 3.63 -21.22 8.57
CA LEU A 281 4.09 -20.17 7.65
C LEU A 281 5.54 -19.75 7.94
N ILE A 282 6.01 -19.99 9.17
CA ILE A 282 7.39 -19.77 9.62
C ILE A 282 8.02 -21.13 9.94
N LYS A 283 8.56 -21.82 8.92
CA LYS A 283 9.36 -23.05 9.09
C LYS A 283 10.82 -22.79 9.45
N LEU A 284 11.20 -21.55 9.77
CA LEU A 284 12.58 -21.17 10.11
C LEU A 284 13.12 -21.89 11.36
N LEU A 285 12.23 -22.55 12.13
CA LEU A 285 12.52 -23.29 13.36
C LEU A 285 12.15 -24.79 13.28
N GLU A 286 11.62 -25.28 12.15
CA GLU A 286 11.53 -26.73 11.93
C GLU A 286 12.93 -27.19 11.48
N ARG A 287 13.78 -27.48 12.47
CA ARG A 287 15.07 -28.14 12.29
C ARG A 287 14.86 -29.62 12.01
#